data_AF-A0A2T4UA61-F1
#
_entry.id   AF-A0A2T4UA61-F1
#
_cell.length_a   1.000
_cell.length_b   1.000
_cell.length_c   1.000
_cell.angle_alpha   90.00
_cell.angle_beta   90.00
_cell.angle_gamma   90.00
#
_symmetry.space_group_name_H-M   'P 1'
#
loop_
_entity.id
_entity.type
_entity.pdbx_description
1 polymer ?
#
loop_
_entity_poly.entity_id
_entity_poly.type
_entity_poly.pdbx_seq_one_letter_code
_entity_poly.pdbx_strand_id
1 'polypeptide(L)'
;MDRRTARRWIDQHVRIEEEQSGAYAGVLEEVITHDRKPWEGVIRIKGVLRAPQYNHTKETPGSLLYEKDELVTTSGRKISPLTNHFTLSYKESYGEAVKQLWDIESEQVEAGERMLSVLQQELRTWQMEHLLQESSYAYYAFYSENNDDYLYDERKKDTLSLEGCPFEFEIQTERGWVPAYYKKKGTFEEPEGKLLKVRDGDSLRLDKEQFDPYKMLINEISDPALQALERGLKKFGLGHENCVHCHNSLLMHLLASFSKQEFKGVNFITFSNGSNQVIVQHHYERAIQKHHNKAFDRFEFTADNGRRMITAYSAQASPDNK
;
A
#
# COMPACT_ATOMS: atom_id res chain seq x y z
N MET A 1 43.31 9.42 16.72
CA MET A 1 44.74 9.11 16.46
C MET A 1 45.64 9.66 17.58
N ASP A 2 46.78 9.04 17.89
CA ASP A 2 47.73 9.55 18.91
C ASP A 2 48.60 10.71 18.39
N ARG A 3 49.00 11.62 19.28
CA ARG A 3 49.79 12.83 18.97
C ARG A 3 51.07 12.56 18.18
N ARG A 4 51.79 11.47 18.50
CA ARG A 4 53.05 11.10 17.82
C ARG A 4 52.79 10.64 16.39
N THR A 5 51.67 9.96 16.17
CA THR A 5 51.24 9.53 14.84
C THR A 5 50.77 10.73 14.04
N ALA A 6 49.97 11.63 14.63
CA ALA A 6 49.48 12.84 13.95
C ALA A 6 50.60 13.70 13.36
N ARG A 7 51.70 13.89 14.09
CA ARG A 7 52.87 14.63 13.58
C ARG A 7 53.54 14.00 12.34
N ARG A 8 53.38 12.71 12.13
CA ARG A 8 53.90 12.00 10.94
C ARG A 8 52.95 12.09 9.73
N TRP A 9 51.71 12.49 9.97
CA TRP A 9 50.65 12.62 8.98
C TRP A 9 50.39 14.08 8.57
N ILE A 10 51.26 15.01 8.98
CA ILE A 10 51.27 16.38 8.46
C ILE A 10 51.53 16.30 6.95
N ASP A 11 50.77 17.09 6.18
CA ASP A 11 50.72 17.09 4.71
C ASP A 11 50.19 15.78 4.08
N GLN A 12 49.58 14.89 4.89
CA GLN A 12 48.96 13.65 4.40
C GLN A 12 47.44 13.68 4.51
N HIS A 13 46.79 12.82 3.73
CA HIS A 13 45.35 12.65 3.76
C HIS A 13 44.90 11.97 5.06
N VAL A 14 43.93 12.57 5.70
CA VAL A 14 43.28 12.10 6.93
C VAL A 14 41.76 12.07 6.74
N ARG A 15 41.12 11.18 7.48
CA ARG A 15 39.66 11.08 7.58
C ARG A 15 39.19 11.78 8.85
N ILE A 16 38.17 12.62 8.71
CA ILE A 16 37.43 13.24 9.80
C ILE A 16 36.07 12.54 9.93
N GLU A 17 35.75 12.07 11.13
CA GLU A 17 34.46 11.48 11.45
C GLU A 17 33.56 12.49 12.18
N GLU A 18 32.45 12.88 11.57
CA GLU A 18 31.47 13.82 12.14
C GLU A 18 30.09 13.16 12.27
N GLU A 19 30.03 11.97 12.88
CA GLU A 19 28.79 11.26 13.24
C GLU A 19 27.64 11.43 12.22
N GLN A 20 26.60 12.19 12.60
CA GLN A 20 25.40 12.48 11.81
C GLN A 20 25.63 13.44 10.63
N SER A 21 26.67 14.26 10.70
CA SER A 21 27.07 15.24 9.68
C SER A 21 28.02 14.65 8.62
N GLY A 22 28.28 13.33 8.67
CA GLY A 22 29.03 12.61 7.65
C GLY A 22 30.50 12.36 8.01
N ALA A 23 31.29 11.99 7.01
CA ALA A 23 32.73 11.81 7.14
C ALA A 23 33.45 12.48 5.97
N TYR A 24 34.61 13.07 6.22
CA TYR A 24 35.31 13.94 5.27
C TYR A 24 36.76 13.48 5.07
N ALA A 25 37.27 13.67 3.87
CA ALA A 25 38.68 13.54 3.55
C ALA A 25 39.32 14.93 3.52
N GLY A 26 40.47 15.08 4.16
CA GLY A 26 41.23 16.33 4.15
C GLY A 26 42.72 16.11 4.33
N VAL A 27 43.50 17.18 4.23
CA VAL A 27 44.96 17.16 4.45
C VAL A 27 45.25 17.81 5.80
N LEU A 28 45.96 17.09 6.68
CA LEU A 28 46.34 17.61 8.00
C LEU A 28 47.49 18.62 7.83
N GLU A 29 47.24 19.90 8.09
CA GLU A 29 48.24 20.96 7.94
C GLU A 29 48.99 21.24 9.24
N GLU A 30 48.28 21.21 10.37
CA GLU A 30 48.88 21.56 11.66
C GLU A 30 48.34 20.68 12.80
N VAL A 31 49.17 20.47 13.81
CA VAL A 31 48.81 19.77 15.06
C VAL A 31 49.03 20.73 16.23
N ILE A 32 47.93 21.28 16.75
CA ILE A 32 47.91 22.21 17.89
C ILE A 32 47.83 21.39 19.19
N THR A 33 48.70 21.72 20.15
CA THR A 33 48.75 21.02 21.44
C THR A 33 48.67 22.01 22.58
N HIS A 34 47.66 21.86 23.42
CA HIS A 34 47.44 22.66 24.62
C HIS A 34 47.76 21.83 25.88
N ASP A 35 48.21 22.50 26.94
CA ASP A 35 48.48 21.83 28.21
C ASP A 35 47.17 21.27 28.81
N ARG A 36 47.19 19.97 29.14
CA ARG A 36 46.07 19.21 29.74
C ARG A 36 44.79 19.09 28.89
N LYS A 37 44.81 19.40 27.59
CA LYS A 37 43.69 19.17 26.65
C LYS A 37 44.07 18.17 25.55
N PRO A 38 43.09 17.47 24.95
CA PRO A 38 43.33 16.68 23.73
C PRO A 38 43.89 17.58 22.63
N TRP A 39 44.77 17.02 21.79
CA TRP A 39 45.34 17.76 20.66
C TRP A 39 44.28 18.03 19.59
N GLU A 40 44.46 19.11 18.85
CA GLU A 40 43.59 19.55 17.76
C GLU A 40 44.38 19.55 16.46
N GLY A 41 43.72 19.17 15.36
CA GLY A 41 44.28 19.18 14.02
C GLY A 41 43.63 20.27 13.19
N VAL A 42 44.44 21.05 12.48
CA VAL A 42 43.97 21.94 11.42
C VAL A 42 44.00 21.16 10.12
N ILE A 43 42.85 20.98 9.48
CA ILE A 43 42.68 20.12 8.31
C ILE A 43 42.05 20.93 7.18
N ARG A 44 42.64 20.85 5.99
CA ARG A 44 42.04 21.36 4.75
C ARG A 44 41.15 20.32 4.11
N ILE A 45 39.87 20.60 3.96
CA ILE A 45 38.90 19.67 3.38
C ILE A 45 39.12 19.49 1.88
N LYS A 46 39.17 18.24 1.42
CA LYS A 46 39.37 17.87 0.01
C LYS A 46 38.18 17.14 -0.59
N GLY A 47 37.41 16.43 0.22
CA GLY A 47 36.21 15.74 -0.24
C GLY A 47 35.39 15.09 0.85
N VAL A 48 34.33 14.41 0.44
CA VAL A 48 33.36 13.77 1.33
C VAL A 48 33.49 12.25 1.19
N LEU A 49 33.67 11.55 2.31
CA LEU A 49 33.75 10.09 2.36
C LEU A 49 32.41 9.44 2.70
N ARG A 50 31.60 10.10 3.53
CA ARG A 50 30.24 9.66 3.87
C ARG A 50 29.32 10.87 3.92
N ALA A 51 28.18 10.77 3.25
CA ALA A 51 27.18 11.82 3.26
C ALA A 51 26.56 11.97 4.66
N PRO A 52 26.04 13.16 5.01
CA PRO A 52 25.23 13.35 6.21
C PRO A 52 24.03 12.41 6.21
N GLN A 53 23.60 11.98 7.40
CA GLN A 53 22.42 11.13 7.51
C GLN A 53 21.15 11.89 7.07
N TYR A 54 20.19 11.14 6.52
CA TYR A 54 18.91 11.69 6.14
C TYR A 54 18.13 12.15 7.37
N ASN A 55 17.61 13.38 7.34
CA ASN A 55 16.77 13.85 8.42
C ASN A 55 15.31 13.50 8.13
N HIS A 56 14.82 12.39 8.68
CA HIS A 56 13.43 11.95 8.52
C HIS A 56 12.39 13.01 8.93
N THR A 57 12.74 13.95 9.81
CA THR A 57 11.80 15.00 10.26
C THR A 57 11.71 16.20 9.32
N LYS A 58 12.70 16.41 8.44
CA LYS A 58 12.79 17.58 7.56
C LYS A 58 12.74 17.22 6.07
N GLU A 59 12.54 15.95 5.73
CA GLU A 59 12.46 15.42 4.36
C GLU A 59 13.61 15.88 3.44
N THR A 60 14.77 16.19 4.01
CA THR A 60 15.89 16.81 3.30
C THR A 60 17.19 16.08 3.66
N PRO A 61 18.12 15.91 2.70
CA PRO A 61 19.46 15.44 3.01
C PRO A 61 20.09 16.37 4.06
N GLY A 62 20.78 15.80 5.05
CA GLY A 62 21.54 16.61 5.99
C GLY A 62 22.51 17.53 5.25
N SER A 63 22.67 18.77 5.72
CA SER A 63 23.60 19.71 5.11
C SER A 63 25.04 19.28 5.37
N LEU A 64 25.91 19.48 4.37
CA LEU A 64 27.34 19.30 4.55
C LEU A 64 27.84 20.30 5.60
N LEU A 65 28.64 19.82 6.53
CA LEU A 65 29.18 20.63 7.62
C LEU A 65 30.35 21.49 7.14
N TYR A 66 31.12 21.00 6.16
CA TYR A 66 32.29 21.67 5.64
C TYR A 66 32.22 21.84 4.13
N GLU A 67 32.87 22.88 3.61
CA GLU A 67 33.00 23.18 2.19
C GLU A 67 34.36 22.75 1.61
N LYS A 68 34.49 22.82 0.28
CA LYS A 68 35.74 22.52 -0.43
C LYS A 68 36.84 23.49 0.01
N ASP A 69 38.01 22.92 0.33
CA ASP A 69 39.22 23.65 0.74
C ASP A 69 39.06 24.48 2.03
N GLU A 70 37.98 24.28 2.79
CA GLU A 70 37.79 24.88 4.10
C GLU A 70 38.85 24.38 5.09
N LEU A 71 39.38 25.28 5.92
CA LEU A 71 40.31 24.96 7.00
C LEU A 71 39.52 24.76 8.29
N VAL A 72 39.49 23.53 8.77
CA VAL A 72 38.71 23.12 9.93
C VAL A 72 39.64 22.74 11.07
N THR A 73 39.34 23.22 12.27
CA THR A 73 40.03 22.77 13.49
C THR A 73 39.14 21.77 14.22
N THR A 74 39.61 20.54 14.38
CA THR A 74 38.84 19.48 15.06
C THR A 74 39.70 18.67 16.02
N SER A 75 39.05 17.95 16.94
CA SER A 75 39.73 17.15 17.94
C SER A 75 40.43 15.94 17.30
N GLY A 76 41.65 15.65 17.75
CA GLY A 76 42.43 14.47 17.36
C GLY A 76 41.76 13.12 17.57
N ARG A 77 40.65 13.07 18.33
CA ARG A 77 39.79 11.89 18.48
C ARG A 77 38.98 11.59 17.22
N LYS A 78 38.53 12.62 16.50
CA LYS A 78 37.76 12.51 15.25
C LYS A 78 38.64 12.27 14.02
N ILE A 79 39.95 12.38 14.18
CA ILE A 79 40.94 12.26 13.11
C ILE A 79 41.51 10.84 13.07
N SER A 80 41.45 10.24 11.88
CA SER A 80 41.98 8.91 11.59
C SER A 80 42.82 8.94 10.30
N PRO A 81 43.85 8.08 10.19
CA PRO A 81 44.69 8.05 8.99
C PRO A 81 43.89 7.50 7.81
N LEU A 82 44.01 8.14 6.63
CA LEU A 82 43.44 7.63 5.40
C LEU A 82 44.55 6.92 4.62
N THR A 83 44.58 5.59 4.69
CA THR A 83 45.65 4.76 4.07
C THR A 83 45.65 4.78 2.55
N ASN A 84 44.52 5.13 1.92
CA ASN A 84 44.40 5.21 0.47
C ASN A 84 44.57 6.65 0.00
N HIS A 85 45.28 6.83 -1.11
CA HIS A 85 45.40 8.15 -1.73
C HIS A 85 44.03 8.60 -2.22
N PHE A 86 43.56 9.73 -1.72
CA PHE A 86 42.28 10.29 -2.12
C PHE A 86 42.46 11.08 -3.43
N THR A 87 41.85 10.60 -4.51
CA THR A 87 42.04 11.15 -5.86
C THR A 87 40.80 11.84 -6.42
N LEU A 88 39.64 11.67 -5.78
CA LEU A 88 38.37 12.23 -6.23
C LEU A 88 38.31 13.73 -5.95
N SER A 89 37.64 14.49 -6.82
CA SER A 89 37.28 15.87 -6.49
C SER A 89 36.21 15.92 -5.40
N TYR A 90 36.05 17.08 -4.76
CA TYR A 90 35.01 17.32 -3.77
C TYR A 90 33.60 16.94 -4.29
N LYS A 91 33.30 17.31 -5.54
CA LYS A 91 31.99 17.04 -6.15
C LYS A 91 31.79 15.56 -6.46
N GLU A 92 32.80 14.89 -7.00
CA GLU A 92 32.75 13.45 -7.31
C GLU A 92 32.63 12.62 -6.05
N SER A 93 33.42 12.94 -5.02
CA SER A 93 33.38 12.24 -3.75
C SER A 93 32.06 12.41 -3.00
N TYR A 94 31.46 13.61 -3.05
CA TYR A 94 30.11 13.80 -2.54
C TYR A 94 29.07 13.00 -3.34
N GLY A 95 29.17 12.96 -4.67
CA GLY A 95 28.30 12.15 -5.53
C GLY A 95 28.37 10.65 -5.19
N GLU A 96 29.58 10.10 -5.04
CA GLU A 96 29.80 8.71 -4.63
C GLU A 96 29.24 8.45 -3.22
N ALA A 97 29.43 9.38 -2.28
CA ALA A 97 28.92 9.25 -0.92
C ALA A 97 27.38 9.27 -0.86
N VAL A 98 26.73 10.09 -1.68
CA VAL A 98 25.26 10.11 -1.80
C VAL A 98 24.75 8.85 -2.49
N LYS A 99 25.42 8.36 -3.53
CA LYS A 99 25.06 7.12 -4.19
C LYS A 99 25.12 5.93 -3.24
N GLN A 100 26.18 5.81 -2.44
CA GLN A 100 26.29 4.75 -1.43
C GLN A 100 25.15 4.80 -0.41
N LEU A 101 24.75 6.01 0.01
CA LEU A 101 23.59 6.16 0.89
C LEU A 101 22.31 5.69 0.19
N TRP A 102 22.11 6.05 -1.08
CA TRP A 102 20.98 5.57 -1.87
C TRP A 102 20.97 4.04 -2.03
N ASP A 103 22.11 3.42 -2.33
CA ASP A 103 22.22 1.97 -2.47
C ASP A 103 21.81 1.26 -1.15
N ILE A 104 22.30 1.75 0.00
CA ILE A 104 21.96 1.19 1.33
C ILE A 104 20.46 1.32 1.63
N GLU A 105 19.88 2.49 1.41
CA GLU A 105 18.46 2.72 1.69
C GLU A 105 17.57 1.94 0.72
N SER A 106 17.96 1.83 -0.55
CA SER A 106 17.23 1.04 -1.55
C SER A 106 17.22 -0.44 -1.19
N GLU A 107 18.36 -1.01 -0.76
CA GLU A 107 18.43 -2.39 -0.28
C GLU A 107 17.54 -2.62 0.95
N GLN A 108 17.47 -1.65 1.88
CA GLN A 108 16.59 -1.73 3.05
C GLN A 108 15.11 -1.67 2.67
N VAL A 109 14.74 -0.81 1.73
CA VAL A 109 13.36 -0.75 1.21
C VAL A 109 12.98 -2.07 0.57
N GLU A 110 13.81 -2.61 -0.32
CA GLU A 110 13.52 -3.90 -0.96
C GLU A 110 13.43 -5.05 0.07
N ALA A 111 14.31 -5.07 1.08
CA ALA A 111 14.24 -6.05 2.15
C ALA A 111 12.97 -5.90 2.99
N GLY A 112 12.56 -4.65 3.26
CA GLY A 112 11.31 -4.31 3.94
C GLY A 112 10.09 -4.77 3.15
N GLU A 113 10.04 -4.50 1.85
CA GLU A 113 8.95 -4.94 0.96
C GLU A 113 8.84 -6.46 0.91
N ARG A 114 9.97 -7.17 0.80
CA ARG A 114 10.00 -8.64 0.87
C ARG A 114 9.44 -9.14 2.21
N MET A 115 9.84 -8.53 3.33
CA MET A 115 9.35 -8.89 4.66
C MET A 115 7.85 -8.63 4.80
N LEU A 116 7.37 -7.47 4.33
CA LEU A 116 5.95 -7.11 4.36
C LEU A 116 5.12 -8.10 3.54
N SER A 117 5.60 -8.51 2.37
CA SER A 117 4.94 -9.53 1.55
C SER A 117 4.82 -10.88 2.27
N VAL A 118 5.88 -11.32 2.96
CA VAL A 118 5.85 -12.55 3.77
C VAL A 118 4.86 -12.43 4.93
N LEU A 119 4.86 -11.30 5.65
CA LEU A 119 3.92 -11.06 6.75
C LEU A 119 2.46 -11.02 6.25
N GLN A 120 2.22 -10.40 5.09
CA GLN A 120 0.91 -10.37 4.46
C GLN A 120 0.46 -11.77 4.03
N GLN A 121 1.37 -12.59 3.49
CA GLN A 121 1.09 -13.98 3.14
C GLN A 121 0.79 -14.86 4.36
N GLU A 122 1.53 -14.67 5.46
CA GLU A 122 1.21 -15.31 6.74
C GLU A 122 -0.18 -14.90 7.21
N LEU A 123 -0.49 -13.60 7.25
CA LEU A 123 -1.82 -13.12 7.62
C LEU A 123 -2.93 -13.70 6.74
N ARG A 124 -2.70 -13.83 5.42
CA ARG A 124 -3.63 -14.52 4.50
C ARG A 124 -3.84 -15.99 4.83
N THR A 125 -2.77 -16.70 5.19
CA THR A 125 -2.85 -18.10 5.61
C THR A 125 -3.75 -18.27 6.83
N TRP A 126 -3.71 -17.30 7.75
CA TRP A 126 -4.58 -17.24 8.92
C TRP A 126 -5.94 -16.57 8.66
N GLN A 127 -6.21 -16.09 7.44
CA GLN A 127 -7.40 -15.30 7.08
C GLN A 127 -7.53 -14.00 7.90
N MET A 128 -6.40 -13.42 8.32
CA MET A 128 -6.29 -12.22 9.18
C MET A 128 -5.77 -10.99 8.42
N GLU A 129 -5.84 -10.98 7.09
CA GLU A 129 -5.37 -9.83 6.28
C GLU A 129 -6.14 -8.53 6.58
N HIS A 130 -7.36 -8.65 7.11
CA HIS A 130 -8.15 -7.51 7.61
C HIS A 130 -7.45 -6.73 8.74
N LEU A 131 -6.51 -7.33 9.46
CA LEU A 131 -5.73 -6.64 10.50
C LEU A 131 -4.79 -5.57 9.92
N LEU A 132 -4.43 -5.68 8.64
CA LEU A 132 -3.66 -4.65 7.93
C LEU A 132 -4.53 -3.44 7.56
N GLN A 133 -5.85 -3.59 7.59
CA GLN A 133 -6.79 -2.49 7.38
C GLN A 133 -7.23 -1.96 8.74
N GLU A 134 -6.55 -0.90 9.21
CA GLU A 134 -6.93 -0.22 10.45
C GLU A 134 -8.46 0.04 10.47
N SER A 135 -9.12 -0.54 11.49
CA SER A 135 -10.57 -0.58 11.74
C SER A 135 -11.40 -1.39 10.73
N SER A 136 -11.75 -2.63 11.08
CA SER A 136 -12.57 -3.56 10.29
C SER A 136 -13.97 -3.05 9.96
N TYR A 137 -14.43 -1.95 10.56
CA TYR A 137 -15.75 -1.39 10.31
C TYR A 137 -15.67 0.09 9.89
N ALA A 138 -16.44 0.44 8.87
CA ALA A 138 -16.79 1.82 8.54
C ALA A 138 -18.07 2.21 9.29
N TYR A 139 -18.08 3.38 9.93
CA TYR A 139 -19.20 3.86 10.73
C TYR A 139 -19.93 4.98 9.99
N TYR A 140 -21.26 4.92 10.03
CA TYR A 140 -22.15 5.84 9.34
C TYR A 140 -23.30 6.27 10.26
N ALA A 141 -23.84 7.46 10.01
CA ALA A 141 -25.10 7.91 10.59
C ALA A 141 -26.21 7.83 9.55
N PHE A 142 -27.37 7.27 9.90
CA PHE A 142 -28.55 7.22 9.03
C PHE A 142 -29.29 8.55 8.99
N TYR A 143 -29.79 8.94 7.83
CA TYR A 143 -30.70 10.07 7.65
C TYR A 143 -31.74 9.75 6.58
N SER A 144 -32.97 10.21 6.81
CA SER A 144 -34.08 10.16 5.84
C SER A 144 -34.58 11.57 5.54
N GLU A 145 -34.42 12.04 4.31
CA GLU A 145 -34.89 13.37 3.88
C GLU A 145 -35.64 13.26 2.56
N ASN A 146 -36.80 13.93 2.45
CA ASN A 146 -37.62 13.96 1.22
C ASN A 146 -37.94 12.58 0.60
N ASN A 147 -38.09 11.55 1.45
CA ASN A 147 -38.37 10.17 1.06
C ASN A 147 -37.19 9.43 0.41
N ASP A 148 -35.99 9.98 0.51
CA ASP A 148 -34.71 9.36 0.18
C ASP A 148 -33.94 9.02 1.48
N ASP A 149 -33.44 7.79 1.57
CA ASP A 149 -32.66 7.31 2.72
C ASP A 149 -31.18 7.25 2.35
N TYR A 150 -30.32 7.81 3.20
CA TYR A 150 -28.88 7.85 2.97
C TYR A 150 -28.08 7.67 4.26
N LEU A 151 -26.83 7.26 4.10
CA LEU A 151 -25.82 7.13 5.14
C LEU A 151 -24.80 8.25 5.01
N TYR A 152 -24.48 8.90 6.13
CA TYR A 152 -23.46 9.95 6.20
C TYR A 152 -22.20 9.43 6.86
N ASP A 153 -21.05 9.58 6.18
CA ASP A 153 -19.72 9.34 6.74
C ASP A 153 -19.17 10.65 7.33
N GLU A 154 -19.14 10.76 8.66
CA GLU A 154 -18.65 11.97 9.34
C GLU A 154 -17.15 12.24 9.09
N ARG A 155 -16.35 11.20 8.84
CA ARG A 155 -14.90 11.34 8.62
C ARG A 155 -14.60 11.84 7.22
N LYS A 156 -15.31 11.30 6.23
CA LYS A 156 -15.12 11.66 4.81
C LYS A 156 -16.00 12.81 4.34
N LYS A 157 -17.00 13.20 5.14
CA LYS A 157 -18.04 14.18 4.79
C LYS A 157 -18.74 13.82 3.49
N ASP A 158 -19.07 12.54 3.34
CA ASP A 158 -19.66 11.97 2.12
C ASP A 158 -20.98 11.27 2.44
N THR A 159 -21.84 11.12 1.44
CA THR A 159 -23.18 10.52 1.56
C THR A 159 -23.32 9.31 0.64
N LEU A 160 -23.81 8.19 1.18
CA LEU A 160 -24.12 6.98 0.43
C LEU A 160 -25.65 6.78 0.40
N SER A 161 -26.24 6.67 -0.79
CA SER A 161 -27.66 6.31 -0.90
C SER A 161 -27.90 4.86 -0.46
N LEU A 162 -28.99 4.61 0.27
CA LEU A 162 -29.41 3.26 0.67
C LEU A 162 -30.30 2.57 -0.37
N GLU A 163 -30.80 3.30 -1.37
CA GLU A 163 -31.69 2.71 -2.38
C GLU A 163 -30.99 1.59 -3.19
N GLY A 164 -31.53 0.37 -3.08
CA GLY A 164 -30.96 -0.80 -3.77
C GLY A 164 -29.61 -1.28 -3.22
N CYS A 165 -29.19 -0.81 -2.04
CA CYS A 165 -27.92 -1.18 -1.43
C CYS A 165 -27.91 -2.67 -1.03
N PRO A 166 -26.96 -3.48 -1.55
CA PRO A 166 -26.93 -4.93 -1.31
C PRO A 166 -26.15 -5.33 -0.03
N PHE A 167 -25.62 -4.36 0.72
CA PHE A 167 -24.74 -4.65 1.84
C PHE A 167 -25.49 -5.04 3.11
N GLU A 168 -24.85 -5.88 3.91
CA GLU A 168 -25.27 -6.16 5.28
C GLU A 168 -24.72 -5.06 6.20
N PHE A 169 -25.60 -4.44 6.96
CA PHE A 169 -25.24 -3.43 7.95
C PHE A 169 -25.37 -4.02 9.35
N GLU A 170 -24.51 -3.59 10.26
CA GLU A 170 -24.73 -3.81 11.67
C GLU A 170 -25.31 -2.54 12.30
N ILE A 171 -26.49 -2.67 12.90
CA ILE A 171 -27.25 -1.58 13.49
C ILE A 171 -27.02 -1.59 15.00
N GLN A 172 -26.69 -0.44 15.58
CA GLN A 172 -26.55 -0.31 17.03
C GLN A 172 -27.93 -0.42 17.70
N THR A 173 -28.12 -1.44 18.53
CA THR A 173 -29.31 -1.61 19.37
C THR A 173 -28.92 -1.59 20.86
N GLU A 174 -29.90 -1.62 21.76
CA GLU A 174 -29.68 -1.76 23.21
C GLU A 174 -28.91 -3.05 23.59
N ARG A 175 -29.00 -4.10 22.75
CA ARG A 175 -28.35 -5.39 22.96
C ARG A 175 -26.97 -5.49 22.28
N GLY A 176 -26.51 -4.42 21.64
CA GLY A 176 -25.31 -4.39 20.83
C GLY A 176 -25.61 -4.27 19.34
N TRP A 177 -24.60 -4.58 18.54
CA TRP A 177 -24.65 -4.52 17.08
C TRP A 177 -25.40 -5.74 16.51
N VAL A 178 -26.38 -5.50 15.65
CA VAL A 178 -27.22 -6.56 15.05
C VAL A 178 -27.14 -6.47 13.52
N PRO A 179 -26.84 -7.58 12.81
CA PRO A 179 -26.76 -7.58 11.35
C PRO A 179 -28.15 -7.47 10.73
N ALA A 180 -28.29 -6.66 9.68
CA ALA A 180 -29.52 -6.46 8.95
C ALA A 180 -29.31 -5.86 7.55
N TYR A 181 -30.21 -6.18 6.63
CA TYR A 181 -30.22 -5.68 5.25
C TYR A 181 -31.22 -4.54 5.09
N TYR A 182 -30.83 -3.48 4.39
CA TYR A 182 -31.75 -2.40 4.08
C TYR A 182 -32.90 -2.87 3.18
N LYS A 183 -34.13 -2.44 3.49
CA LYS A 183 -35.33 -2.74 2.69
C LYS A 183 -35.86 -1.48 2.03
N LYS A 184 -36.51 -0.62 2.83
CA LYS A 184 -37.05 0.66 2.38
C LYS A 184 -37.41 1.54 3.58
N LYS A 185 -37.33 2.86 3.43
CA LYS A 185 -37.92 3.85 4.36
C LYS A 185 -37.44 3.65 5.80
N GLY A 186 -36.12 3.58 5.99
CA GLY A 186 -35.46 3.38 7.28
C GLY A 186 -35.75 2.02 7.93
N THR A 187 -36.22 1.05 7.15
CA THR A 187 -36.48 -0.31 7.63
C THR A 187 -35.40 -1.25 7.15
N PHE A 188 -34.82 -1.98 8.08
CA PHE A 188 -33.82 -3.00 7.87
C PHE A 188 -34.37 -4.36 8.32
N GLU A 189 -33.91 -5.45 7.72
CA GLU A 189 -34.37 -6.80 8.01
C GLU A 189 -33.19 -7.68 8.45
N GLU A 190 -33.29 -8.23 9.66
CA GLU A 190 -32.34 -9.23 10.18
C GLU A 190 -32.42 -10.52 9.34
N PRO A 191 -31.34 -11.34 9.28
CA PRO A 191 -31.37 -12.63 8.58
C PRO A 191 -32.50 -13.58 9.03
N GLU A 192 -32.94 -13.42 10.29
CA GLU A 192 -34.03 -14.18 10.91
C GLU A 192 -35.44 -13.66 10.52
N GLY A 193 -35.52 -12.62 9.66
CA GLY A 193 -36.76 -12.03 9.14
C GLY A 193 -37.37 -10.94 10.03
N LYS A 194 -36.68 -10.53 11.10
CA LYS A 194 -37.15 -9.48 12.00
C LYS A 194 -36.85 -8.10 11.44
N LEU A 195 -37.85 -7.23 11.44
CA LEU A 195 -37.72 -5.86 10.95
C LEU A 195 -37.24 -4.91 12.06
N LEU A 196 -36.17 -4.17 11.76
CA LEU A 196 -35.59 -3.10 12.56
C LEU A 196 -35.91 -1.76 11.91
N LYS A 197 -36.40 -0.80 12.71
CA LYS A 197 -36.66 0.56 12.25
C LYS A 197 -35.61 1.49 12.82
N VAL A 198 -34.87 2.13 11.94
CA VAL A 198 -33.75 3.04 12.24
C VAL A 198 -34.26 4.48 12.18
N ARG A 199 -33.73 5.34 13.04
CA ARG A 199 -34.06 6.77 13.13
C ARG A 199 -32.89 7.61 12.65
N ASP A 200 -33.18 8.86 12.30
CA ASP A 200 -32.15 9.82 11.92
C ASP A 200 -31.13 9.99 13.06
N GLY A 201 -29.85 9.92 12.71
CA GLY A 201 -28.71 9.97 13.62
C GLY A 201 -28.32 8.63 14.25
N ASP A 202 -29.07 7.55 14.03
CA ASP A 202 -28.67 6.23 14.52
C ASP A 202 -27.37 5.77 13.84
N SER A 203 -26.51 5.10 14.61
CA SER A 203 -25.22 4.61 14.14
C SER A 203 -25.35 3.24 13.50
N LEU A 204 -24.81 3.13 12.29
CA LEU A 204 -24.63 1.89 11.55
C LEU A 204 -23.16 1.67 11.34
N ARG A 205 -22.75 0.41 11.29
CA ARG A 205 -21.42 0.05 10.85
C ARG A 205 -21.49 -1.00 9.77
N LEU A 206 -20.56 -0.94 8.84
CA LEU A 206 -20.44 -1.89 7.75
C LEU A 206 -19.03 -2.47 7.78
N ASP A 207 -18.96 -3.79 7.72
CA ASP A 207 -17.68 -4.50 7.71
C ASP A 207 -16.94 -4.15 6.41
N LYS A 208 -15.72 -3.60 6.54
CA LYS A 208 -14.92 -3.22 5.40
C LYS A 208 -14.52 -4.42 4.53
N GLU A 209 -14.54 -5.64 5.06
CA GLU A 209 -14.38 -6.84 4.25
C GLU A 209 -15.52 -7.03 3.23
N GLN A 210 -16.70 -6.43 3.46
CA GLN A 210 -17.74 -6.41 2.43
C GLN A 210 -17.32 -5.55 1.24
N PHE A 211 -16.40 -4.59 1.40
CA PHE A 211 -15.75 -3.87 0.29
C PHE A 211 -14.59 -4.65 -0.34
N ASP A 212 -14.33 -5.90 0.06
CA ASP A 212 -13.37 -6.74 -0.65
C ASP A 212 -13.85 -6.92 -2.10
N PRO A 213 -13.12 -6.38 -3.09
CA PRO A 213 -13.60 -6.36 -4.47
C PRO A 213 -13.78 -7.77 -5.06
N TYR A 214 -13.07 -8.76 -4.51
CA TYR A 214 -13.18 -10.14 -4.93
C TYR A 214 -14.40 -10.82 -4.31
N LYS A 215 -14.64 -10.70 -3.00
CA LYS A 215 -15.87 -11.21 -2.36
C LYS A 215 -17.11 -10.63 -3.02
N MET A 216 -17.09 -9.33 -3.31
CA MET A 216 -18.16 -8.65 -4.04
C MET A 216 -18.36 -9.22 -5.43
N LEU A 217 -17.28 -9.51 -6.16
CA LEU A 217 -17.38 -10.14 -7.48
C LEU A 217 -18.03 -11.53 -7.41
N ILE A 218 -17.69 -12.34 -6.41
CA ILE A 218 -18.27 -13.68 -6.23
C ILE A 218 -19.77 -13.60 -5.97
N ASN A 219 -20.21 -12.63 -5.16
CA ASN A 219 -21.64 -12.36 -4.94
C ASN A 219 -22.32 -11.71 -6.18
N GLU A 220 -21.53 -11.01 -6.99
CA GLU A 220 -21.78 -10.42 -8.31
C GLU A 220 -22.39 -11.38 -9.34
N ILE A 221 -21.62 -12.44 -9.55
CA ILE A 221 -21.76 -13.32 -10.70
C ILE A 221 -22.73 -14.47 -10.41
N SER A 222 -23.48 -14.88 -11.42
CA SER A 222 -24.38 -16.03 -11.31
C SER A 222 -23.63 -17.35 -11.01
N ASP A 223 -24.27 -18.30 -10.34
CA ASP A 223 -23.67 -19.62 -10.04
C ASP A 223 -23.00 -20.30 -11.25
N PRO A 224 -23.58 -20.28 -12.47
CA PRO A 224 -22.93 -20.88 -13.63
C PRO A 224 -21.65 -20.14 -14.07
N ALA A 225 -21.63 -18.81 -13.92
CA ALA A 225 -20.44 -17.99 -14.18
C ALA A 225 -19.37 -18.21 -13.11
N LEU A 226 -19.76 -18.33 -11.83
CA LEU A 226 -18.87 -18.71 -10.74
C LEU A 226 -18.21 -20.06 -10.98
N GLN A 227 -18.99 -21.07 -11.36
CA GLN A 227 -18.45 -22.38 -11.74
C GLN A 227 -17.51 -22.31 -12.95
N ALA A 228 -17.74 -21.39 -13.89
CA ALA A 228 -16.83 -21.18 -15.02
C ALA A 228 -15.48 -20.63 -14.56
N LEU A 229 -15.48 -19.66 -13.65
CA LEU A 229 -14.28 -19.13 -12.99
C LEU A 229 -13.54 -20.24 -12.24
N GLU A 230 -14.23 -20.98 -11.36
CA GLU A 230 -13.66 -22.08 -10.56
C GLU A 230 -13.01 -23.17 -11.41
N ARG A 231 -13.72 -23.63 -12.46
CA ARG A 231 -13.16 -24.60 -13.41
C ARG A 231 -11.89 -24.07 -14.06
N GLY A 232 -11.85 -22.77 -14.30
CA GLY A 232 -10.68 -22.12 -14.86
C GLY A 232 -9.50 -22.10 -13.90
N LEU A 233 -9.71 -21.62 -12.67
CA LEU A 233 -8.70 -21.61 -11.62
C LEU A 233 -8.13 -23.00 -11.36
N LYS A 234 -8.99 -24.02 -11.28
CA LYS A 234 -8.58 -25.41 -11.07
C LYS A 234 -7.62 -25.93 -12.15
N LYS A 235 -7.79 -25.53 -13.41
CA LYS A 235 -6.88 -25.90 -14.52
C LYS A 235 -5.49 -25.28 -14.41
N PHE A 236 -5.35 -24.23 -13.62
CA PHE A 236 -4.07 -23.60 -13.29
C PHE A 236 -3.55 -24.00 -11.89
N GLY A 237 -4.24 -24.92 -11.20
CA GLY A 237 -3.86 -25.35 -9.85
C GLY A 237 -4.09 -24.27 -8.79
N LEU A 238 -5.11 -23.43 -8.98
CA LEU A 238 -5.47 -22.31 -8.13
C LEU A 238 -6.89 -22.47 -7.58
N GLY A 239 -7.14 -21.88 -6.41
CA GLY A 239 -8.44 -21.70 -5.78
C GLY A 239 -8.70 -20.22 -5.46
N HIS A 240 -9.85 -19.94 -4.83
CA HIS A 240 -10.26 -18.59 -4.43
C HIS A 240 -9.29 -17.95 -3.43
N GLU A 241 -8.75 -18.77 -2.54
CA GLU A 241 -7.74 -18.42 -1.54
C GLU A 241 -6.43 -17.90 -2.15
N ASN A 242 -6.20 -18.17 -3.44
CA ASN A 242 -5.02 -17.69 -4.16
C ASN A 242 -5.22 -16.32 -4.79
N CYS A 243 -6.37 -15.65 -4.58
CA CYS A 243 -6.57 -14.29 -5.09
C CYS A 243 -5.63 -13.29 -4.39
N VAL A 244 -4.75 -12.66 -5.17
CA VAL A 244 -3.80 -11.64 -4.72
C VAL A 244 -4.39 -10.25 -4.78
N HIS A 245 -5.07 -9.94 -5.88
CA HIS A 245 -5.60 -8.62 -6.16
C HIS A 245 -6.85 -8.74 -7.02
N CYS A 246 -7.89 -7.96 -6.72
CA CYS A 246 -9.08 -7.83 -7.56
C CYS A 246 -9.40 -6.36 -7.73
N HIS A 247 -9.52 -5.93 -8.98
CA HIS A 247 -10.09 -4.65 -9.35
C HIS A 247 -11.49 -4.89 -9.92
N ASN A 248 -12.53 -4.59 -9.14
CA ASN A 248 -13.93 -4.74 -9.54
C ASN A 248 -14.52 -3.38 -9.94
N SER A 249 -14.64 -3.16 -11.25
CA SER A 249 -15.18 -1.92 -11.84
C SER A 249 -16.71 -1.86 -11.88
N LEU A 250 -17.39 -3.01 -11.77
CA LEU A 250 -18.86 -3.07 -11.87
C LEU A 250 -19.54 -2.39 -10.69
N LEU A 251 -19.01 -2.57 -9.48
CA LEU A 251 -19.54 -1.88 -8.30
C LEU A 251 -19.47 -0.36 -8.45
N MET A 252 -18.35 0.17 -8.96
CA MET A 252 -18.20 1.61 -9.20
C MET A 252 -19.26 2.12 -10.17
N HIS A 253 -19.64 1.33 -11.17
CA HIS A 253 -20.72 1.68 -12.10
C HIS A 253 -22.12 1.58 -11.48
N LEU A 254 -22.37 0.59 -10.63
CA LEU A 254 -23.64 0.46 -9.90
C LEU A 254 -23.84 1.61 -8.91
N LEU A 255 -22.78 2.04 -8.22
CA LEU A 255 -22.80 3.15 -7.27
C LEU A 255 -22.87 4.53 -7.96
N ALA A 256 -22.31 4.67 -9.17
CA ALA A 256 -22.19 5.97 -9.85
C ALA A 256 -23.24 6.24 -10.94
N SER A 257 -24.09 5.30 -11.33
CA SER A 257 -24.96 5.45 -12.50
C SER A 257 -26.30 4.74 -12.37
N PHE A 258 -27.17 5.28 -11.51
CA PHE A 258 -28.55 4.80 -11.30
C PHE A 258 -29.50 4.95 -12.51
N SER A 259 -29.08 5.62 -13.60
CA SER A 259 -29.91 5.84 -14.79
C SER A 259 -29.56 4.96 -15.99
N LYS A 260 -28.48 4.17 -15.92
CA LYS A 260 -28.06 3.30 -17.03
C LYS A 260 -28.72 1.94 -16.89
N GLN A 261 -29.37 1.48 -17.96
CA GLN A 261 -29.97 0.15 -18.05
C GLN A 261 -29.00 -0.89 -18.62
N GLU A 262 -27.81 -0.46 -19.06
CA GLU A 262 -26.78 -1.31 -19.64
C GLU A 262 -25.40 -0.95 -19.09
N PHE A 263 -24.65 -1.96 -18.69
CA PHE A 263 -23.31 -1.85 -18.14
C PHE A 263 -22.40 -2.87 -18.82
N LYS A 264 -21.19 -2.45 -19.17
CA LYS A 264 -20.14 -3.33 -19.65
C LYS A 264 -18.80 -2.88 -19.13
N GLY A 265 -17.91 -3.82 -18.86
CA GLY A 265 -16.60 -3.51 -18.33
C GLY A 265 -15.72 -4.75 -18.19
N VAL A 266 -14.57 -4.53 -17.56
CA VAL A 266 -13.57 -5.57 -17.35
C VAL A 266 -13.02 -5.45 -15.93
N ASN A 267 -13.13 -6.52 -15.16
CA ASN A 267 -12.46 -6.65 -13.88
C ASN A 267 -11.11 -7.34 -14.10
N PHE A 268 -10.10 -6.92 -13.32
CA PHE A 268 -8.77 -7.52 -13.36
C PHE A 268 -8.51 -8.23 -12.05
N ILE A 269 -8.23 -9.53 -12.12
CA ILE A 269 -8.03 -10.36 -10.94
C ILE A 269 -6.68 -11.06 -11.10
N THR A 270 -5.84 -10.97 -10.09
CA THR A 270 -4.54 -11.66 -10.07
C THR A 270 -4.60 -12.77 -9.04
N PHE A 271 -4.21 -13.97 -9.43
CA PHE A 271 -4.05 -15.12 -8.57
C PHE A 271 -2.59 -15.55 -8.52
N SER A 272 -2.13 -15.98 -7.35
CA SER A 272 -0.81 -16.57 -7.17
C SER A 272 -0.81 -17.57 -6.01
N ASN A 273 -0.09 -18.67 -6.20
CA ASN A 273 0.22 -19.64 -5.14
C ASN A 273 1.73 -19.69 -4.83
N GLY A 274 2.47 -18.64 -5.21
CA GLY A 274 3.93 -18.53 -5.06
C GLY A 274 4.74 -19.26 -6.15
N SER A 275 4.16 -20.23 -6.86
CA SER A 275 4.81 -20.97 -7.95
C SER A 275 4.33 -20.61 -9.35
N ASN A 276 3.10 -20.11 -9.45
CA ASN A 276 2.44 -19.76 -10.70
C ASN A 276 1.58 -18.52 -10.47
N GLN A 277 1.74 -17.51 -11.33
CA GLN A 277 0.91 -16.32 -11.33
C GLN A 277 -0.03 -16.33 -12.54
N VAL A 278 -1.32 -16.09 -12.29
CA VAL A 278 -2.36 -16.03 -13.32
C VAL A 278 -3.14 -14.73 -13.20
N ILE A 279 -3.22 -14.00 -14.31
CA ILE A 279 -4.12 -12.86 -14.45
C ILE A 279 -5.41 -13.36 -15.10
N VAL A 280 -6.54 -12.99 -14.50
CA VAL A 280 -7.89 -13.23 -14.99
C VAL A 280 -8.52 -11.90 -15.35
N GLN A 281 -8.90 -11.74 -16.61
CA GLN A 281 -9.71 -10.62 -17.08
C GLN A 281 -11.15 -11.09 -17.15
N HIS A 282 -12.00 -10.53 -16.28
CA HIS A 282 -13.43 -10.82 -16.26
C HIS A 282 -14.18 -9.72 -17.01
N HIS A 283 -14.54 -10.00 -18.25
CA HIS A 283 -15.40 -9.17 -19.08
C HIS A 283 -16.85 -9.43 -18.71
N TYR A 284 -17.58 -8.39 -18.37
CA TYR A 284 -19.00 -8.51 -18.04
C TYR A 284 -19.84 -7.60 -18.94
N GLU A 285 -21.05 -8.04 -19.24
CA GLU A 285 -22.14 -7.23 -19.75
C GLU A 285 -23.40 -7.51 -18.93
N ARG A 286 -24.12 -6.44 -18.59
CA ARG A 286 -25.41 -6.48 -17.87
C ARG A 286 -26.39 -5.59 -18.62
N ALA A 287 -27.56 -6.10 -18.94
CA ALA A 287 -28.69 -5.31 -19.41
C ALA A 287 -29.88 -5.59 -18.51
N ILE A 288 -30.38 -4.55 -17.83
CA ILE A 288 -31.54 -4.61 -16.94
C ILE A 288 -32.73 -4.02 -17.69
N GLN A 289 -33.59 -4.88 -18.24
CA GLN A 289 -34.86 -4.47 -18.83
C GLN A 289 -36.01 -4.95 -17.92
N LYS A 290 -37.12 -4.20 -17.89
CA LYS A 290 -38.29 -4.47 -17.02
C LYS A 290 -38.81 -5.92 -17.05
N HIS A 291 -38.51 -6.68 -18.09
CA HIS A 291 -38.95 -8.07 -18.27
C HIS A 291 -37.83 -9.04 -18.68
N HIS A 292 -36.60 -8.57 -18.93
CA HIS A 292 -35.48 -9.39 -19.37
C HIS A 292 -34.17 -8.87 -18.82
N ASN A 293 -33.52 -9.68 -17.98
CA ASN A 293 -32.14 -9.45 -17.58
C ASN A 293 -31.23 -10.27 -18.48
N LYS A 294 -30.28 -9.61 -19.14
CA LYS A 294 -29.21 -10.27 -19.89
C LYS A 294 -27.92 -10.11 -19.08
N ALA A 295 -27.30 -11.24 -18.77
CA ALA A 295 -25.99 -11.28 -18.13
C ALA A 295 -25.03 -12.06 -19.01
N PHE A 296 -23.86 -11.49 -19.26
CA PHE A 296 -22.76 -12.14 -19.96
C PHE A 296 -21.49 -11.98 -19.14
N ASP A 297 -20.77 -13.07 -18.94
CA ASP A 297 -19.53 -13.13 -18.18
C ASP A 297 -18.50 -13.93 -18.96
N ARG A 298 -17.33 -13.34 -19.24
CA ARG A 298 -16.22 -13.98 -19.92
C ARG A 298 -14.95 -13.79 -19.11
N PHE A 299 -14.33 -14.90 -18.73
CA PHE A 299 -13.06 -14.94 -18.03
C PHE A 299 -11.95 -15.33 -18.98
N GLU A 300 -10.93 -14.48 -19.10
CA GLU A 300 -9.69 -14.77 -19.82
C GLU A 300 -8.54 -14.95 -18.83
N PHE A 301 -7.93 -16.11 -18.83
CA PHE A 301 -6.82 -16.48 -17.96
C PHE A 301 -5.52 -16.40 -18.76
N THR A 302 -4.51 -15.76 -18.18
CA THR A 302 -3.15 -15.71 -18.72
C THR A 302 -2.17 -16.00 -17.59
N ALA A 303 -1.43 -17.10 -17.70
CA ALA A 303 -0.37 -17.46 -16.77
C ALA A 303 0.97 -16.84 -17.17
N ASP A 304 1.86 -16.67 -16.20
CA ASP A 304 3.25 -16.22 -16.35
C ASP A 304 4.07 -17.04 -17.36
N ASN A 305 3.79 -18.34 -17.47
CA ASN A 305 4.39 -19.26 -18.43
C ASN A 305 3.77 -19.17 -19.85
N GLY A 306 2.91 -18.18 -20.09
CA GLY A 306 2.27 -17.93 -21.39
C GLY A 306 1.06 -18.82 -21.70
N ARG A 307 0.67 -19.75 -20.81
CA ARG A 307 -0.57 -20.53 -20.98
C ARG A 307 -1.78 -19.62 -20.88
N ARG A 308 -2.71 -19.76 -21.83
CA ARG A 308 -3.94 -18.97 -21.88
C ARG A 308 -5.17 -19.86 -21.95
N MET A 309 -6.28 -19.37 -21.40
CA MET A 309 -7.57 -20.05 -21.47
C MET A 309 -8.70 -19.02 -21.40
N ILE A 310 -9.81 -19.32 -22.06
CA ILE A 310 -11.01 -18.48 -22.03
C ILE A 310 -12.19 -19.35 -21.63
N THR A 311 -13.04 -18.84 -20.75
CA THR A 311 -14.34 -19.43 -20.41
C THR A 311 -15.40 -18.33 -20.44
N ALA A 312 -16.53 -18.58 -21.08
CA ALA A 312 -17.62 -17.61 -21.15
C ALA A 312 -18.96 -18.25 -20.78
N TYR A 313 -19.84 -17.44 -20.21
CA TYR A 313 -21.20 -17.77 -19.84
C TYR A 313 -22.13 -16.63 -20.29
N SER A 314 -23.33 -17.00 -20.75
CA SER A 314 -24.36 -16.08 -21.20
C SER A 314 -25.70 -16.58 -20.69
N ALA A 315 -26.40 -15.77 -19.91
CA ALA A 315 -27.77 -16.02 -19.50
C ALA A 315 -28.72 -15.07 -20.25
N GLN A 316 -29.73 -15.65 -20.89
CA GLN A 316 -30.95 -14.96 -21.30
C GLN A 316 -32.10 -15.52 -20.47
N ALA A 317 -32.70 -14.70 -19.61
CA ALA A 317 -33.96 -15.06 -18.98
C ALA A 317 -35.08 -14.95 -20.03
N SER A 318 -35.56 -16.08 -20.55
CA SER A 318 -36.81 -16.16 -21.30
C SER A 318 -37.99 -15.92 -20.36
N PRO A 319 -39.11 -15.32 -20.81
CA PRO A 319 -40.28 -15.22 -19.98
C PRO A 319 -40.91 -16.62 -19.93
N ASP A 320 -40.82 -17.28 -18.78
CA ASP A 320 -41.61 -18.49 -18.55
C ASP A 320 -43.09 -18.12 -18.60
N ASN A 321 -43.80 -18.76 -19.53
CA ASN A 321 -45.26 -18.86 -19.55
C ASN A 321 -45.75 -19.36 -18.19
N LYS A 322 -46.35 -18.49 -17.38
CA LYS A 322 -47.50 -18.80 -16.52
C LYS A 322 -48.41 -17.59 -16.35
#